data_AF-A0A3Q7GQA8-F1
#
_entry.id   AF-A0A3Q7GQA8-F1
#
_cell.length_a   1.000
_cell.length_b   1.000
_cell.length_c   1.000
_cell.angle_alpha   90.00
_cell.angle_beta   90.00
_cell.angle_gamma   90.00
#
_symmetry.space_group_name_H-M   'P 1'
#
loop_
_entity.id
_entity.type
_entity.pdbx_description
1 polymer ?
#
loop_
_entity_poly.entity_id
_entity_poly.type
_entity_poly.pdbx_seq_one_letter_code
_entity_poly.pdbx_strand_id
1 'polypeptide(L)'
;MSSTPHLVSSGSDADQRYAKFDERKRKRMESNRESAKRSRMKKQQRLEELSSETTQLQNQNSICRDKIASVEMNYRSIDAENNVLRAQLAELTERLNSLNSLTQFWADTTGFPVDIPEIPDTLLEPWQLPCPIQPITASDMFQF
;
A
#
# COMPACT_ATOMS: atom_id res chain seq x y z
N MET A 1 -86.98 35.04 -41.75
CA MET A 1 -86.75 35.17 -40.30
C MET A 1 -86.47 33.80 -39.72
N SER A 2 -85.26 33.56 -39.22
CA SER A 2 -84.97 32.56 -38.17
C SER A 2 -83.48 32.63 -37.81
N SER A 3 -83.16 33.38 -36.75
CA SER A 3 -81.84 33.34 -36.12
C SER A 3 -81.88 32.29 -35.02
N THR A 4 -81.14 31.20 -35.21
CA THR A 4 -80.96 30.15 -34.20
C THR A 4 -79.96 30.66 -33.15
N PRO A 5 -80.29 30.66 -31.84
CA PRO A 5 -79.33 31.07 -30.83
C PRO A 5 -78.26 29.99 -30.67
N HIS A 6 -77.00 30.40 -30.80
CA HIS A 6 -75.83 29.57 -30.54
C HIS A 6 -75.74 29.35 -29.02
N LEU A 7 -75.98 28.13 -28.57
CA LEU A 7 -75.74 27.72 -27.18
C LEU A 7 -74.23 27.85 -26.91
N VAL A 8 -73.85 28.86 -26.13
CA VAL A 8 -72.51 28.97 -25.55
C VAL A 8 -72.39 27.98 -24.40
N SER A 9 -72.00 26.74 -24.71
CA SER A 9 -71.40 25.83 -23.73
C SER A 9 -69.91 26.14 -23.62
N SER A 10 -69.57 27.28 -22.99
CA SER A 10 -68.18 27.76 -22.89
C SER A 10 -67.59 27.66 -21.48
N GLY A 11 -68.40 27.27 -20.48
CA GLY A 11 -67.94 27.09 -19.09
C GLY A 11 -67.23 25.77 -18.81
N SER A 12 -67.58 24.68 -19.51
CA SER A 12 -67.08 23.33 -19.20
C SER A 12 -65.61 23.09 -19.56
N ASP A 13 -65.10 23.74 -20.62
CA ASP A 13 -63.72 23.53 -21.11
C ASP A 13 -62.67 24.24 -20.26
N ALA A 14 -63.02 25.35 -19.60
CA ALA A 14 -62.13 26.05 -18.70
C ALA A 14 -61.87 25.24 -17.43
N ASP A 15 -62.94 24.78 -16.76
CA ASP A 15 -62.86 23.95 -15.56
C ASP A 15 -62.08 22.66 -15.79
N GLN A 16 -62.28 22.01 -16.94
CA GLN A 16 -61.55 20.78 -17.26
C GLN A 16 -60.05 21.02 -17.52
N ARG A 17 -59.65 22.21 -17.98
CA ARG A 17 -58.24 22.60 -18.09
C ARG A 17 -57.60 22.89 -16.74
N TYR A 18 -58.32 23.55 -15.82
CA TYR A 18 -57.85 23.78 -14.45
C TYR A 18 -57.68 22.47 -13.67
N ALA A 19 -58.65 21.56 -13.73
CA ALA A 19 -58.56 20.25 -13.07
C ALA A 19 -57.36 19.41 -13.59
N LYS A 20 -57.07 19.46 -14.90
CA LYS A 20 -55.88 18.81 -15.48
C LYS A 20 -54.57 19.44 -15.01
N PHE A 21 -54.54 20.76 -14.82
CA PHE A 21 -53.36 21.46 -14.30
C PHE A 21 -53.09 21.09 -12.84
N ASP A 22 -54.12 21.05 -12.00
CA ASP A 22 -54.01 20.68 -10.59
C ASP A 22 -53.55 19.23 -10.43
N GLU A 23 -54.07 18.31 -11.24
CA GLU A 23 -53.62 16.91 -11.22
C GLU A 23 -52.15 16.78 -11.67
N ARG A 24 -51.73 17.54 -12.69
CA ARG A 24 -50.31 17.59 -13.09
C ARG A 24 -49.42 18.15 -11.98
N LYS A 25 -49.87 19.20 -11.27
CA LYS A 25 -49.16 19.80 -10.14
C LYS A 25 -49.04 18.79 -8.99
N ARG A 26 -50.13 18.10 -8.65
CA ARG A 26 -50.15 17.03 -7.64
C ARG A 26 -49.15 15.92 -7.97
N LYS A 27 -49.18 15.40 -9.20
CA LYS A 27 -48.22 14.38 -9.67
C LYS A 27 -46.77 14.85 -9.62
N ARG A 28 -46.49 16.12 -9.97
CA ARG A 28 -45.14 16.70 -9.87
C ARG A 28 -44.65 16.80 -8.43
N MET A 29 -45.53 17.19 -7.50
CA MET A 29 -45.18 17.26 -6.07
C MET A 29 -44.85 15.86 -5.52
N GLU A 30 -45.64 14.86 -5.90
CA GLU A 30 -45.42 13.46 -5.50
C GLU A 30 -44.11 12.91 -6.10
N SER A 31 -43.90 13.10 -7.41
CA SER A 31 -42.67 12.71 -8.10
C SER A 31 -41.42 13.40 -7.54
N ASN A 32 -41.47 14.72 -7.26
CA ASN A 32 -40.36 15.45 -6.65
C ASN A 32 -40.09 15.01 -5.21
N ARG A 33 -41.14 14.69 -4.46
CA ARG A 33 -40.99 14.16 -3.10
C ARG A 33 -40.27 12.82 -3.13
N GLU A 34 -40.67 11.93 -4.04
CA GLU A 34 -39.99 10.64 -4.21
C GLU A 34 -38.55 10.81 -4.70
N SER A 35 -38.30 11.69 -5.69
CA SER A 35 -36.96 11.90 -6.22
C SER A 35 -36.02 12.52 -5.18
N ALA A 36 -36.50 13.46 -4.37
CA ALA A 36 -35.74 14.01 -3.24
C ALA A 36 -35.44 12.94 -2.18
N LYS A 37 -36.40 12.06 -1.86
CA LYS A 37 -36.17 10.92 -0.96
C LYS A 37 -35.11 9.97 -1.52
N ARG A 38 -35.24 9.56 -2.80
CA ARG A 38 -34.27 8.68 -3.46
C ARG A 38 -32.88 9.30 -3.52
N SER A 39 -32.78 10.60 -3.81
CA SER A 39 -31.53 11.34 -3.82
C SER A 39 -30.85 11.35 -2.45
N ARG A 40 -31.62 11.63 -1.38
CA ARG A 40 -31.11 11.56 0.01
C ARG A 40 -30.64 10.16 0.37
N MET A 41 -31.43 9.12 0.05
CA MET A 41 -31.05 7.73 0.30
C MET A 41 -29.78 7.33 -0.43
N LYS A 42 -29.64 7.69 -1.72
CA LYS A 42 -28.42 7.41 -2.50
C LYS A 42 -27.20 8.10 -1.91
N LYS A 43 -27.34 9.36 -1.46
CA LYS A 43 -26.24 10.08 -0.80
C LYS A 43 -25.87 9.43 0.53
N GLN A 44 -26.86 8.99 1.32
CA GLN A 44 -26.63 8.29 2.58
C GLN A 44 -25.87 6.97 2.37
N GLN A 45 -26.32 6.15 1.41
CA GLN A 45 -25.63 4.90 1.04
C GLN A 45 -24.18 5.17 0.63
N ARG A 46 -23.94 6.20 -0.19
CA ARG A 46 -22.58 6.55 -0.59
C ARG A 46 -21.69 6.96 0.59
N LEU A 47 -22.24 7.67 1.58
CA LEU A 47 -21.50 8.03 2.79
C LEU A 47 -21.18 6.80 3.64
N GLU A 48 -22.12 5.87 3.77
CA GLU A 48 -21.93 4.59 4.48
C GLU A 48 -20.86 3.73 3.80
N GLU A 49 -20.91 3.60 2.47
CA GLU A 49 -19.88 2.93 1.67
C GLU A 49 -18.50 3.51 1.93
N LEU A 50 -18.34 4.84 1.79
CA LEU A 50 -17.06 5.52 2.01
C LEU A 50 -16.56 5.38 3.45
N SER A 51 -17.46 5.41 4.43
CA SER A 51 -17.12 5.18 5.83
C SER A 51 -16.59 3.76 6.04
N SER A 52 -17.26 2.76 5.44
CA SER A 52 -16.84 1.36 5.55
C SER A 52 -15.49 1.11 4.90
N GLU A 53 -15.24 1.71 3.72
CA GLU A 53 -13.97 1.65 3.01
C GLU A 53 -12.85 2.29 3.84
N THR A 54 -13.11 3.45 4.44
CA THR A 54 -12.15 4.13 5.32
C THR A 54 -11.76 3.24 6.50
N THR A 55 -12.75 2.63 7.17
CA THR A 55 -12.48 1.72 8.31
C THR A 55 -11.71 0.48 7.86
N GLN A 56 -12.03 -0.09 6.69
CA GLN A 56 -11.31 -1.23 6.13
C GLN A 56 -9.85 -0.88 5.84
N LEU A 57 -9.59 0.25 5.18
CA LEU A 57 -8.25 0.73 4.86
C LEU A 57 -7.45 1.05 6.13
N GLN A 58 -8.08 1.62 7.16
CA GLN A 58 -7.44 1.84 8.45
C GLN A 58 -7.01 0.53 9.11
N ASN A 59 -7.86 -0.50 9.07
CA ASN A 59 -7.53 -1.82 9.59
C ASN A 59 -6.38 -2.47 8.82
N GLN A 60 -6.43 -2.42 7.48
CA GLN A 60 -5.35 -2.93 6.62
C GLN A 60 -4.02 -2.22 6.90
N ASN A 61 -4.04 -0.89 7.06
CA ASN A 61 -2.85 -0.12 7.42
C ASN A 61 -2.30 -0.52 8.80
N SER A 62 -3.18 -0.79 9.78
CA SER A 62 -2.75 -1.29 11.09
C SER A 62 -2.03 -2.63 10.95
N ILE A 63 -2.64 -3.59 10.24
CA ILE A 63 -2.06 -4.92 10.02
C ILE A 63 -0.70 -4.82 9.30
N CYS A 64 -0.58 -3.96 8.29
CA CYS A 64 0.68 -3.74 7.59
C CYS A 64 1.75 -3.14 8.52
N ARG A 65 1.37 -2.17 9.35
CA ARG A 65 2.28 -1.57 10.33
C ARG A 65 2.80 -2.59 11.33
N ASP A 66 1.93 -3.45 11.85
CA ASP A 66 2.31 -4.50 12.81
C ASP A 66 3.25 -5.53 12.18
N LYS A 67 3.00 -5.90 10.92
CA LYS A 67 3.91 -6.77 10.14
C LYS A 67 5.28 -6.14 9.95
N ILE A 68 5.34 -4.87 9.56
CA ILE A 68 6.61 -4.13 9.40
C ILE A 68 7.36 -4.11 10.72
N ALA A 69 6.70 -3.76 11.83
CA ALA A 69 7.33 -3.73 13.15
C ALA A 69 7.89 -5.11 13.55
N SER A 70 7.17 -6.19 13.27
CA SER A 70 7.66 -7.55 13.52
C SER A 70 8.89 -7.91 12.69
N VAL A 71 8.91 -7.55 11.40
CA VAL A 71 10.07 -7.79 10.52
C VAL A 71 11.27 -6.97 10.97
N GLU A 72 11.06 -5.70 11.33
CA GLU A 72 12.12 -4.84 11.86
C GLU A 72 12.74 -5.41 13.15
N MET A 73 11.92 -5.93 14.05
CA MET A 73 12.42 -6.55 15.28
C MET A 73 13.29 -7.79 14.98
N ASN A 74 12.82 -8.66 14.09
CA ASN A 74 13.57 -9.85 13.69
C ASN A 74 14.88 -9.47 12.98
N TYR A 75 14.83 -8.46 12.10
CA TYR A 75 16.01 -7.94 11.41
C TYR A 75 17.05 -7.43 12.41
N ARG A 76 16.65 -6.66 13.43
CA ARG A 76 17.56 -6.19 14.48
C ARG A 76 18.20 -7.33 15.27
N SER A 77 17.45 -8.40 15.55
CA SER A 77 18.00 -9.61 16.20
C SER A 77 19.08 -10.25 15.34
N ILE A 78 18.77 -10.50 14.06
CA ILE A 78 19.69 -11.11 13.11
C ILE A 78 20.93 -10.23 12.89
N ASP A 79 20.77 -8.90 12.81
CA ASP A 79 21.90 -7.99 12.68
C ASP A 79 22.80 -8.00 13.92
N ALA A 80 22.23 -8.05 15.12
CA ALA A 80 22.99 -8.20 16.35
C ALA A 80 23.77 -9.53 16.39
N GLU A 81 23.13 -10.64 16.01
CA GLU A 81 23.79 -11.95 15.90
C GLU A 81 24.92 -11.92 14.86
N ASN A 82 24.71 -11.30 13.70
CA ASN A 82 25.75 -11.11 12.70
C ASN A 82 26.92 -10.28 13.23
N ASN A 83 26.67 -9.23 14.02
CA ASN A 83 27.74 -8.44 14.63
C ASN A 83 28.56 -9.25 15.64
N VAL A 84 27.92 -10.13 16.42
CA VAL A 84 28.63 -11.06 17.31
C VAL A 84 29.51 -12.02 16.50
N LEU A 85 28.97 -12.63 15.44
CA LEU A 85 29.72 -13.55 14.58
C LEU A 85 30.91 -12.86 13.91
N ARG A 86 30.75 -11.61 13.45
CA ARG A 86 31.85 -10.80 12.89
C ARG A 86 32.95 -10.53 13.91
N ALA A 87 32.58 -10.19 15.15
CA ALA A 87 33.56 -9.97 16.22
C ALA A 87 34.33 -11.25 16.55
N GLN A 88 33.64 -12.40 16.63
CA GLN A 88 34.26 -13.70 16.85
C GLN A 88 35.20 -14.11 15.71
N LEU A 89 34.79 -13.87 14.46
CA LEU A 89 35.63 -14.12 13.30
C LEU A 89 36.91 -13.29 13.36
N ALA A 90 36.79 -11.97 13.63
CA ALA A 90 37.94 -11.09 13.74
C ALA A 90 38.92 -11.56 14.83
N GLU A 91 38.39 -11.94 16.01
CA GLU A 91 39.20 -12.48 17.10
C GLU A 91 39.93 -13.77 16.71
N LEU A 92 39.24 -14.71 16.07
CA LEU A 92 39.83 -15.98 15.63
C LEU A 92 40.90 -15.76 14.56
N THR A 93 40.66 -14.86 13.61
CA THR A 93 41.64 -14.46 12.60
C THR A 93 42.88 -13.85 13.23
N GLU A 94 42.73 -12.94 14.19
CA GLU A 94 43.87 -12.34 14.90
C GLU A 94 44.69 -13.38 15.67
N ARG A 95 44.01 -14.30 16.37
CA ARG A 95 44.66 -15.42 17.06
C ARG A 95 45.42 -16.31 16.08
N LEU A 96 44.84 -16.64 14.93
CA LEU A 96 45.51 -17.47 13.93
C LEU A 96 46.73 -16.75 13.34
N ASN A 97 46.60 -15.46 13.01
CA ASN A 97 47.71 -14.65 12.52
C ASN A 97 48.85 -14.57 13.53
N SER A 98 48.53 -14.48 14.84
CA SER A 98 49.53 -14.51 15.91
C SER A 98 50.28 -15.85 15.98
N LEU A 99 49.56 -16.97 15.86
CA LEU A 99 50.16 -18.32 15.83
C LEU A 99 51.01 -18.54 14.57
N ASN A 100 50.52 -18.07 13.43
CA ASN A 100 51.23 -18.12 12.16
C ASN A 100 52.53 -17.30 12.24
N SER A 101 52.48 -16.11 12.82
CA SER A 101 53.67 -15.26 13.03
C SER A 101 54.71 -15.94 13.92
N LEU A 102 54.27 -16.60 15.01
CA LEU A 102 55.16 -17.37 15.88
C LEU A 102 55.78 -18.56 15.12
N THR A 103 54.98 -19.25 14.32
CA THR A 103 55.45 -20.38 13.50
C THR A 103 56.50 -19.92 12.49
N GLN A 104 56.28 -18.78 11.82
CA GLN A 104 57.26 -18.19 10.92
C GLN A 104 58.55 -17.80 11.65
N PHE A 105 58.46 -17.20 12.84
CA PHE A 105 59.63 -16.88 13.66
C PHE A 105 60.46 -18.13 14.02
N TRP A 106 59.81 -19.24 14.36
CA TRP A 106 60.50 -20.52 14.62
C TRP A 106 61.11 -21.12 13.35
N ALA A 107 60.42 -21.03 12.22
CA ALA A 107 60.92 -21.46 10.92
C ALA A 107 62.22 -20.73 10.56
N ASP A 108 62.23 -19.39 10.72
CA ASP A 108 63.38 -18.54 10.44
C ASP A 108 64.57 -18.84 11.40
N THR A 109 64.27 -19.15 12.66
CA THR A 109 65.28 -19.47 13.68
C THR A 109 65.87 -20.88 13.49
N THR A 110 65.08 -21.84 13.00
CA THR A 110 65.50 -23.25 12.86
C THR A 110 65.97 -23.61 11.45
N GLY A 111 65.76 -22.71 10.47
CA GLY A 111 66.14 -22.91 9.07
C GLY A 111 65.21 -23.88 8.31
N PHE A 112 64.07 -24.24 8.89
CA PHE A 112 63.07 -25.10 8.25
C PHE A 112 61.90 -24.26 7.73
N PRO A 113 61.66 -24.21 6.40
CA PRO A 113 60.53 -23.45 5.85
C PRO A 113 59.20 -24.12 6.22
N VAL A 114 58.25 -23.33 6.74
CA VAL A 114 56.87 -23.76 7.00
C VAL A 114 55.94 -23.06 6.01
N ASP A 115 55.14 -23.83 5.29
CA ASP A 115 54.14 -23.31 4.34
C ASP A 115 52.83 -23.07 5.10
N ILE A 116 52.50 -21.80 5.36
CA ILE A 116 51.33 -21.41 6.15
C ILE A 116 50.22 -20.96 5.19
N PRO A 117 49.06 -21.64 5.16
CA PRO A 117 47.94 -21.22 4.32
C PRO A 117 47.40 -19.85 4.75
N GLU A 118 47.34 -18.90 3.81
CA GLU A 118 46.65 -17.62 4.02
C GLU A 118 45.13 -17.84 4.10
N ILE A 119 44.48 -17.16 5.04
CA ILE A 119 43.01 -17.15 5.12
C ILE A 119 42.50 -16.33 3.92
N PRO A 120 41.60 -16.87 3.09
CA PRO A 120 41.03 -16.10 1.99
C PRO A 120 40.26 -14.87 2.46
N ASP A 121 40.51 -13.70 1.84
CA ASP A 121 39.80 -12.43 2.11
C ASP A 121 38.28 -12.55 1.99
N THR A 122 37.78 -13.53 1.22
CA THR A 122 36.35 -13.82 1.05
C THR A 122 35.66 -14.23 2.35
N LEU A 123 36.41 -14.75 3.33
CA LEU A 123 35.88 -15.04 4.67
C LEU A 123 35.77 -13.78 5.52
N LEU A 124 36.63 -12.79 5.28
CA LEU A 124 36.66 -11.51 6.01
C LEU A 124 35.64 -10.52 5.45
N GLU A 125 35.31 -10.62 4.16
CA GLU A 125 34.34 -9.74 3.49
C GLU A 125 33.24 -10.51 2.75
N PRO A 126 32.36 -11.26 3.46
CA PRO A 126 31.36 -12.13 2.85
C PRO A 126 30.30 -11.40 2.01
N TRP A 127 30.24 -10.07 2.06
CA TRP A 127 29.29 -9.23 1.34
C TRP A 127 29.86 -8.55 0.09
N GLN A 128 31.15 -8.77 -0.23
CA GLN A 128 31.65 -8.48 -1.57
C GLN A 128 31.08 -9.53 -2.52
N LEU A 129 29.83 -9.30 -2.95
CA LEU A 129 29.24 -10.09 -4.02
C LEU A 129 30.14 -9.97 -5.25
N PRO A 130 30.56 -11.07 -5.90
CA PRO A 130 31.38 -11.05 -7.12
C PRO A 130 30.71 -10.39 -8.33
N CYS A 131 29.58 -9.70 -8.14
CA CYS A 131 28.73 -9.19 -9.20
C CYS A 131 28.44 -7.70 -8.95
N PRO A 132 28.59 -6.82 -9.96
CA PRO A 132 28.19 -5.43 -9.82
C PRO A 132 26.68 -5.35 -9.56
N ILE A 133 26.30 -4.59 -8.53
CA ILE A 133 24.89 -4.28 -8.23
C ILE A 133 24.32 -3.57 -9.45
N GLN A 134 23.49 -4.29 -10.22
CA GLN A 134 22.78 -3.66 -11.33
C GLN A 134 21.77 -2.66 -10.74
N PRO A 135 21.77 -1.39 -11.19
CA PRO A 135 20.78 -0.43 -10.73
C PRO A 135 19.39 -0.96 -11.08
N ILE A 136 18.49 -0.95 -10.10
CA ILE A 136 17.08 -1.25 -10.32
C ILE A 136 16.52 -0.12 -11.19
N THR A 137 16.51 -0.32 -12.51
CA THR A 137 15.80 0.57 -13.41
C THR A 137 14.31 0.35 -13.16
N ALA A 138 13.66 1.35 -12.54
CA ALA A 138 12.21 1.40 -12.49
C ALA A 138 11.73 1.39 -13.95
N SER A 139 11.18 0.27 -14.39
CA SER A 139 10.52 0.18 -15.69
C SER A 139 9.33 1.13 -15.64
N ASP A 140 9.25 2.06 -16.59
CA ASP A 140 8.12 2.98 -16.81
C ASP A 140 6.83 2.18 -17.05
N MET A 141 6.23 1.68 -15.97
CA MET A 141 4.96 0.96 -15.98
C MET A 141 3.75 1.87 -15.71
N PHE A 142 3.96 3.19 -15.66
CA PHE A 142 2.90 4.17 -15.50
C PHE A 142 3.01 5.27 -16.56
N GLN A 143 2.75 4.90 -17.81
CA GLN A 143 2.23 5.86 -18.79
C GLN A 143 0.71 5.85 -18.69
N PHE A 144 0.15 6.90 -18.10
CA PHE A 144 -1.26 7.27 -18.22
C PHE A 144 -1.40 8.40 -19.23
#